data_AF-A0A7X5TDW8-F1
#
_entry.id   AF-A0A7X5TDW8-F1
#
_cell.length_a   1.000
_cell.length_b   1.000
_cell.length_c   1.000
_cell.angle_alpha   90.00
_cell.angle_beta   90.00
_cell.angle_gamma   90.00
#
_symmetry.space_group_name_H-M   'P 1'
#
loop_
_entity.id
_entity.type
_entity.pdbx_description
1 polymer ?
#
loop_
_entity_poly.entity_id
_entity_poly.type
_entity_poly.pdbx_seq_one_letter_code
_entity_poly.pdbx_strand_id
1 'polypeptide(L)' 'MLKIKNSKQFKKDLKKYRHQKSVVTEIYKILSILTNRKLLPEKYRDHNLEGRWVNHRECHVKPDVLLIYLMVST' A
#
# COMPACT_ATOMS: atom_id res chain seq x y z
N MET A 1 1.67 -16.72 2.95
CA MET A 1 1.29 -15.29 2.99
C MET A 1 2.43 -14.48 3.58
N LEU A 2 2.71 -13.29 3.05
CA LEU A 2 3.64 -12.33 3.65
C LEU A 2 3.07 -11.81 4.98
N LYS A 3 3.94 -11.52 5.95
CA LYS A 3 3.56 -10.87 7.20
C LYS A 3 3.54 -9.36 7.02
N ILE A 4 2.44 -8.72 7.39
CA ILE A 4 2.30 -7.26 7.32
C ILE A 4 2.98 -6.63 8.54
N LYS A 5 3.87 -5.66 8.30
CA LYS A 5 4.43 -4.80 9.33
C LYS A 5 4.03 -3.35 9.06
N ASN A 6 3.23 -2.79 9.96
CA ASN A 6 2.73 -1.41 9.83
C ASN A 6 3.73 -0.41 10.43
N SER A 7 4.09 0.63 9.67
CA SER A 7 4.88 1.74 10.20
C SER A 7 4.04 2.61 11.17
N LYS A 8 4.70 3.38 12.04
CA LYS A 8 4.02 4.34 12.92
C LYS A 8 3.27 5.41 12.10
N GLN A 9 3.86 5.83 10.98
CA GLN A 9 3.28 6.82 10.07
C GLN A 9 2.02 6.28 9.40
N PHE A 10 2.07 5.06 8.86
CA PHE A 10 0.91 4.40 8.26
C PHE A 10 -0.28 4.33 9.22
N LYS A 11 -0.05 3.95 10.49
CA LYS A 11 -1.13 3.91 11.50
C LYS A 11 -1.74 5.29 11.76
N LYS A 12 -0.96 6.37 11.72
CA LYS A 12 -1.46 7.74 11.87
C LYS A 12 -2.27 8.18 10.65
N ASP A 13 -1.78 7.90 9.45
CA ASP A 13 -2.46 8.29 8.21
C ASP A 13 -3.75 7.50 7.99
N LEU A 14 -3.76 6.19 8.28
CA LEU A 14 -4.96 5.37 8.18
C LEU A 14 -6.11 5.89 9.06
N LYS A 15 -5.80 6.49 10.22
CA LYS A 15 -6.81 7.11 11.09
C LYS A 15 -7.50 8.31 10.43
N LYS A 16 -6.84 9.05 9.53
CA LYS A 16 -7.44 10.16 8.78
C LYS A 16 -8.52 9.67 7.81
N TYR A 17 -8.36 8.44 7.30
CA TYR A 17 -9.30 7.79 6.38
C TYR A 17 -10.38 6.95 7.09
N ARG A 18 -10.47 6.99 8.43
CA ARG A 18 -11.39 6.13 9.21
C ARG A 18 -12.87 6.25 8.81
N HIS A 19 -13.28 7.42 8.30
CA HIS A 19 -14.65 7.67 7.83
C HIS A 19 -14.81 7.46 6.32
N GLN A 20 -13.73 7.25 5.58
CA GLN A 20 -13.72 6.98 4.15
C GLN A 20 -13.66 5.48 3.89
N LYS A 21 -14.78 4.79 4.12
CA LYS A 21 -14.88 3.32 4.02
C LYS A 21 -14.39 2.79 2.67
N SER A 22 -14.64 3.51 1.58
CA SER A 22 -14.22 3.12 0.22
C SER A 22 -12.69 3.04 0.08
N VAL A 23 -11.95 3.98 0.67
CA VAL A 23 -10.47 3.99 0.67
C VAL A 23 -9.96 2.83 1.52
N VAL A 24 -10.49 2.68 2.74
CA VAL A 24 -10.07 1.62 3.67
C VAL A 24 -10.27 0.24 3.07
N THR A 25 -11.43 -0.02 2.46
CA THR A 25 -11.71 -1.28 1.77
C THR A 25 -10.74 -1.57 0.63
N GLU A 26 -10.39 -0.55 -0.16
CA GLU A 26 -9.48 -0.73 -1.28
C GLU A 26 -8.03 -0.99 -0.81
N ILE A 27 -7.59 -0.34 0.28
CA ILE A 27 -6.31 -0.67 0.94
C ILE A 27 -6.27 -2.15 1.34
N TYR A 28 -7.33 -2.66 1.99
CA TYR A 28 -7.36 -4.07 2.41
C TYR A 28 -7.34 -5.05 1.22
N LYS A 29 -7.97 -4.71 0.09
CA LYS A 29 -7.85 -5.51 -1.14
C LYS A 29 -6.42 -5.55 -1.64
N ILE A 30 -5.76 -4.39 -1.73
CA ILE A 30 -4.35 -4.30 -2.15
C ILE A 30 -3.46 -5.15 -1.23
N LEU A 31 -3.62 -5.02 0.09
CA LEU A 31 -2.87 -5.81 1.06
C LEU A 31 -3.13 -7.32 0.91
N SER A 32 -4.37 -7.74 0.64
CA SER A 32 -4.70 -9.15 0.39
C SER A 32 -3.96 -9.69 -0.85
N ILE A 33 -3.90 -8.92 -1.94
CA ILE A 33 -3.19 -9.32 -3.16
C ILE A 33 -1.69 -9.43 -2.89
N LEU A 34 -1.10 -8.39 -2.29
CA LEU A 34 0.34 -8.33 -1.98
C LEU A 34 0.76 -9.44 -1.03
N THR A 35 0.00 -9.69 0.04
CA THR A 35 0.33 -10.75 1.00
C THR A 35 0.29 -12.15 0.38
N ASN A 36 -0.47 -12.34 -0.70
CA ASN A 36 -0.50 -13.57 -1.49
C ASN A 36 0.57 -13.62 -2.58
N ARG A 37 1.52 -12.66 -2.61
CA ARG A 37 2.58 -12.54 -3.64
C ARG A 37 2.01 -12.46 -5.06
N LYS A 38 0.79 -11.94 -5.21
CA LYS A 38 0.17 -11.70 -6.52
C LYS A 38 0.51 -10.30 -7.00
N LEU A 39 0.56 -10.13 -8.33
CA LEU A 39 0.74 -8.82 -8.95
C LEU A 39 -0.50 -7.95 -8.73
N LEU A 40 -0.27 -6.66 -8.49
CA LEU A 40 -1.36 -5.70 -8.42
C LEU A 40 -1.92 -5.45 -9.83
N PRO A 41 -3.26 -5.41 -9.99
CA PRO A 41 -3.89 -4.96 -11.22
C PRO A 41 -3.38 -3.57 -11.66
N GLU A 42 -3.26 -3.36 -12.98
CA GLU A 42 -2.71 -2.11 -13.57
C GLU A 42 -3.42 -0.83 -13.10
N LYS A 43 -4.71 -0.93 -12.74
CA LYS A 43 -5.47 0.22 -12.19
C LYS A 43 -4.83 0.86 -10.95
N TYR A 44 -4.04 0.11 -10.20
CA TYR A 44 -3.35 0.61 -9.01
C TYR A 44 -2.02 1.30 -9.35
N ARG A 45 -1.57 1.29 -10.61
CA ARG A 45 -0.36 1.99 -11.09
C ARG A 45 0.86 1.79 -10.18
N ASP A 46 1.06 0.53 -9.77
CA ASP A 46 2.15 0.16 -8.87
C ASP A 46 3.51 0.36 -9.55
N HIS A 47 4.39 1.13 -8.93
CA HIS A 47 5.70 1.46 -9.47
C HIS A 47 6.75 1.61 -8.36
N ASN A 48 8.03 1.49 -8.72
CA ASN A 48 9.13 1.70 -7.79
C ASN A 48 9.35 3.20 -7.56
N LEU A 49 9.65 3.57 -6.32
CA LEU A 49 10.11 4.91 -5.98
C LEU A 49 11.62 5.02 -6.09
N GLU A 50 12.08 6.22 -6.42
CA GLU A 50 13.50 6.54 -6.64
C GLU A 50 14.08 7.43 -5.52
N GLY A 51 15.40 7.67 -5.57
CA GLY A 51 16.11 8.54 -4.64
C GLY A 51 16.08 8.03 -3.19
N ARG A 52 15.68 8.90 -2.25
CA ARG A 52 15.61 8.56 -0.81
C ARG A 52 14.65 7.38 -0.52
N TRP A 53 13.72 7.11 -1.43
CA TRP A 53 12.73 6.06 -1.31
C TRP A 53 13.09 4.80 -2.08
N VAL A 54 14.38 4.63 -2.45
CA VAL A 54 14.87 3.42 -3.11
C VAL A 54 14.37 2.15 -2.39
N ASN A 55 13.95 1.16 -3.19
CA ASN A 55 13.29 -0.08 -2.80
C ASN A 55 11.83 0.04 -2.32
N HIS A 56 11.31 1.24 -2.06
CA HIS A 56 9.90 1.41 -1.79
C HIS A 56 9.12 1.36 -3.11
N ARG A 57 7.86 0.95 -3.00
CA ARG A 57 6.88 0.96 -4.07
C ARG A 57 5.73 1.86 -3.68
N GLU A 58 5.13 2.49 -4.68
CA GLU A 58 3.93 3.31 -4.53
C GLU A 58 2.84 2.79 -5.45
N CYS A 59 1.62 2.73 -4.93
CA CYS A 59 0.44 2.42 -5.72
C CYS A 59 -0.74 3.35 -5.38
N HIS A 60 -1.60 3.60 -6.36
CA HIS A 60 -2.79 4.42 -6.26
C HIS A 60 -3.96 3.61 -5.71
N VAL A 61 -4.37 3.88 -4.48
CA VAL A 61 -5.62 3.36 -3.89
C VAL A 61 -6.83 4.08 -4.51
N LYS A 62 -6.69 5.39 -4.73
CA LYS A 62 -7.62 6.32 -5.38
C LYS A 62 -6.80 7.38 -6.14
N PRO A 63 -7.42 8.23 -7.00
CA PRO A 63 -6.70 9.28 -7.71
C PRO A 63 -5.73 10.08 -6.83
N ASP A 64 -6.18 10.52 -5.66
CA ASP A 64 -5.39 11.32 -4.69
C ASP A 64 -5.02 10.55 -3.41
N VAL A 65 -5.07 9.21 -3.43
CA VAL A 65 -4.67 8.40 -2.27
C VAL A 65 -3.66 7.36 -2.68
N LEU A 66 -2.45 7.53 -2.17
CA LEU A 66 -1.30 6.67 -2.45
C LEU A 66 -1.02 5.76 -1.25
N LEU A 67 -0.61 4.53 -1.55
CA LEU A 67 -0.09 3.58 -0.58
C LEU A 67 1.36 3.30 -0.92
N ILE A 68 2.25 3.69 -0.01
CA ILE A 68 3.68 3.39 -0.08
C ILE A 68 3.96 2.14 0.75
N TYR A 69 4.67 1.18 0.17
CA TYR A 69 5.06 -0.05 0.85
C TYR A 69 6.46 -0.51 0.45
N LEU A 70 7.03 -1.43 1.23
CA LEU A 70 8.31 -2.08 0.95
C LEU A 70 8.10 -3.59 1.12
N MET A 71 8.61 -4.37 0.18
CA MET A 71 8.69 -5.83 0.34
C MET A 71 10.08 -6.19 0.84
N VAL A 72 10.14 -6.82 2.01
CA VAL A 72 11.38 -7.32 2.59
C VAL A 72 11.37 -8.83 2.45
N SER A 73 12.33 -9.37 1.70
CA SER A 73 12.62 -10.79 1.64
C SER A 73 13.41 -11.17 2.88
N THR A 74 12.71 -11.44 3.98
CA THR A 74 13.33 -12.09 5.15
C THR A 74 13.36 -13.59 4.96
#